data_AF-A0A833FID7-F1
#
_entry.id   AF-A0A833FID7-F1
#
_cell.length_a   1.000
_cell.length_b   1.000
_cell.length_c   1.000
_cell.angle_alpha   90.00
_cell.angle_beta   90.00
_cell.angle_gamma   90.00
#
_symmetry.space_group_name_H-M   'P 1'
#
loop_
_entity.id
_entity.type
_entity.pdbx_description
1 polymer ?
#
loop_
_entity_poly.entity_id
_entity_poly.type
_entity_poly.pdbx_seq_one_letter_code
_entity_poly.pdbx_strand_id
1 'polypeptide(L)'
;MINYNQIFDTQIFNPVKAEKFGFKMNQEDCYEWETLLEGYDLILTVVIGKQQCNIRVLTLPDREPYELFEVVSSDGPFVTEIKKYWISILLDHLVDMKLVQKLIDESYGLVEK
;
A
#
# COMPACT_ATOMS: atom_id res chain seq x y z
N MET A 1 3.24 9.57 -11.15
CA MET A 1 2.68 9.53 -9.78
C MET A 1 1.87 8.26 -9.66
N ILE A 2 2.30 7.26 -8.89
CA ILE A 2 1.48 6.07 -8.66
C ILE A 2 0.40 6.49 -7.66
N ASN A 3 -0.83 6.59 -8.15
CA ASN A 3 -1.97 6.96 -7.35
C ASN A 3 -2.51 5.69 -6.66
N TYR A 4 -2.15 5.49 -5.40
CA TYR A 4 -2.59 4.35 -4.61
C TYR A 4 -4.11 4.31 -4.39
N ASN A 5 -4.84 5.40 -4.71
CA ASN A 5 -6.30 5.43 -4.61
C ASN A 5 -6.99 4.59 -5.69
N GLN A 6 -6.28 4.14 -6.74
CA GLN A 6 -6.84 3.24 -7.75
C GLN A 6 -7.36 1.91 -7.19
N ILE A 7 -6.89 1.49 -5.99
CA ILE A 7 -7.39 0.28 -5.32
C ILE A 7 -8.85 0.40 -4.87
N PHE A 8 -9.36 1.62 -4.71
CA PHE A 8 -10.75 1.89 -4.34
C PHE A 8 -11.64 2.14 -5.55
N ASP A 9 -11.11 2.82 -6.59
CA ASP A 9 -11.82 3.02 -7.86
C ASP A 9 -12.26 1.70 -8.52
N THR A 10 -11.58 0.60 -8.22
CA THR A 10 -11.83 -0.73 -8.79
C THR A 10 -12.36 -1.76 -7.79
N GLN A 11 -12.74 -1.36 -6.57
CA GLN A 11 -13.28 -2.25 -5.50
C GLN A 11 -12.42 -3.49 -5.21
N ILE A 12 -11.09 -3.40 -5.37
CA ILE A 12 -10.22 -4.59 -5.25
C ILE A 12 -9.81 -4.92 -3.82
N PHE A 13 -10.02 -3.99 -2.89
CA PHE A 13 -9.67 -4.17 -1.48
C PHE A 13 -10.56 -5.22 -0.80
N ASN A 14 -9.93 -6.28 -0.27
CA ASN A 14 -10.62 -7.34 0.46
C ASN A 14 -10.38 -7.21 1.97
N PRO A 15 -11.36 -6.69 2.75
CA PRO A 15 -11.20 -6.46 4.18
C PRO A 15 -10.94 -7.75 4.97
N VAL A 16 -11.56 -8.87 4.56
CA VAL A 16 -11.38 -10.17 5.23
C VAL A 16 -9.94 -10.67 5.12
N LYS A 17 -9.30 -10.45 3.97
CA LYS A 17 -7.88 -10.80 3.80
C LYS A 17 -6.97 -9.82 4.55
N ALA A 18 -7.30 -8.53 4.57
CA ALA A 18 -6.56 -7.52 5.31
C ALA A 18 -6.52 -7.84 6.81
N GLU A 19 -7.65 -8.17 7.42
CA GLU A 19 -7.73 -8.59 8.83
C GLU A 19 -6.91 -9.85 9.10
N LYS A 20 -6.95 -10.84 8.19
CA LYS A 20 -6.10 -12.05 8.28
C LYS A 20 -4.60 -11.75 8.21
N PHE A 21 -4.21 -10.75 7.43
CA PHE A 21 -2.81 -10.34 7.32
C PHE A 21 -2.33 -9.60 8.57
N GLY A 22 -3.25 -9.01 9.33
CA GLY A 22 -2.95 -8.31 10.59
C GLY A 22 -3.35 -6.83 10.58
N PHE A 23 -4.05 -6.35 9.55
CA PHE A 23 -4.67 -5.03 9.60
C PHE A 23 -5.73 -5.01 10.70
N LYS A 24 -5.79 -3.89 11.42
CA LYS A 24 -6.80 -3.67 12.45
C LYS A 24 -7.69 -2.51 12.02
N MET A 25 -9.00 -2.70 12.16
CA MET A 25 -9.95 -1.63 11.92
C MET A 25 -9.89 -0.63 13.09
N ASN A 26 -9.67 0.64 12.77
CA ASN A 26 -9.67 1.73 13.74
C ASN A 26 -11.11 2.28 13.94
N GLN A 27 -11.26 3.22 14.89
CA GLN A 27 -12.56 3.82 15.22
C GLN A 27 -13.15 4.69 14.09
N GLU A 28 -12.36 5.01 13.07
CA GLU A 28 -12.73 5.85 11.93
C GLU A 28 -13.04 5.01 10.67
N ASP A 29 -13.33 3.72 10.83
CA ASP A 29 -13.65 2.80 9.72
C ASP A 29 -12.50 2.68 8.70
N CYS A 30 -11.26 2.81 9.18
CA CYS A 30 -10.05 2.65 8.38
C CYS A 30 -9.26 1.43 8.88
N TYR A 31 -8.59 0.72 7.97
CA TYR A 31 -7.71 -0.39 8.29
C TYR A 31 -6.28 0.10 8.45
N GLU A 32 -5.66 -0.17 9.59
CA GLU A 32 -4.28 0.22 9.90
C GLU A 32 -3.41 -1.02 10.11
N TRP A 33 -2.19 -0.97 9.56
CA TRP A 33 -1.17 -1.97 9.76
C TRP A 33 0.19 -1.32 9.86
N GLU A 34 1.02 -1.83 10.78
CA GLU A 34 2.38 -1.38 10.98
C GLU A 34 3.35 -2.56 10.98
N THR A 35 4.54 -2.36 10.41
CA THR A 35 5.64 -3.31 10.49
C THR A 35 6.96 -2.59 10.68
N LEU A 36 7.88 -3.25 11.39
CA LEU A 36 9.26 -2.82 11.51
C LEU A 36 10.00 -3.15 10.21
N LEU A 37 10.80 -2.21 9.72
CA LEU A 37 11.72 -2.46 8.62
C LEU A 37 13.03 -3.00 9.20
N GLU A 38 13.19 -4.32 9.21
CA GLU A 38 14.38 -4.95 9.80
C GLU A 38 15.68 -4.40 9.21
N GLY A 39 16.63 -4.06 10.08
CA GLY A 39 17.90 -3.41 9.70
C GLY A 39 17.82 -1.88 9.61
N TYR A 40 16.65 -1.30 9.82
CA TYR A 40 16.44 0.15 9.88
C TYR A 40 15.65 0.49 11.15
N ASP A 41 16.00 1.59 11.82
CA ASP A 41 15.19 2.15 12.92
C ASP A 41 13.96 2.87 12.34
N LEU A 42 13.18 2.16 11.53
CA LEU A 42 12.04 2.68 10.77
C LEU A 42 10.83 1.73 10.89
N ILE A 43 9.64 2.31 10.95
CA ILE A 43 8.35 1.62 10.89
C ILE A 43 7.64 2.03 9.60
N LEU A 44 7.12 1.05 8.88
CA LEU A 44 6.17 1.27 7.80
C LEU A 44 4.76 1.20 8.39
N THR A 45 4.01 2.29 8.29
CA THR A 45 2.61 2.38 8.69
C THR A 45 1.75 2.55 7.45
N VAL A 46 0.72 1.73 7.33
CA VAL A 46 -0.22 1.75 6.22
C VAL A 46 -1.61 1.97 6.78
N VAL A 47 -2.29 3.00 6.27
CA VAL A 47 -3.67 3.33 6.62
C VAL A 47 -4.52 3.28 5.35
N ILE A 48 -5.51 2.40 5.35
CA ILE A 48 -6.44 2.16 4.26
C ILE A 48 -7.82 2.66 4.72
N GLY A 49 -8.20 3.85 4.28
CA GLY A 49 -9.55 4.39 4.50
C GLY A 49 -10.52 3.94 3.41
N LYS A 50 -11.74 4.47 3.40
CA LYS A 50 -12.80 4.07 2.45
C LYS A 50 -12.47 4.29 0.97
N GLN A 51 -11.68 5.32 0.65
CA GLN A 51 -11.36 5.72 -0.73
C GLN A 51 -9.90 6.15 -0.90
N GLN A 52 -9.08 5.97 0.14
CA GLN A 52 -7.69 6.42 0.10
C GLN A 52 -6.77 5.47 0.86
N CYS A 53 -5.59 5.25 0.30
CA CYS A 53 -4.53 4.47 0.93
C CYS A 53 -3.34 5.39 1.15
N ASN A 54 -2.99 5.54 2.42
CA ASN A 54 -1.89 6.37 2.86
C ASN A 54 -0.79 5.47 3.44
N ILE A 55 0.43 5.63 2.93
CA ILE A 55 1.59 4.87 3.36
C ILE A 55 2.55 5.88 3.97
N ARG A 56 2.99 5.61 5.18
CA ARG A 56 3.87 6.48 5.95
C ARG A 56 5.05 5.66 6.45
N VAL A 57 6.23 6.24 6.41
CA VAL A 57 7.42 5.66 7.04
C VAL A 57 7.78 6.56 8.20
N LEU A 58 7.91 5.99 9.39
CA LEU A 58 8.19 6.70 10.62
C LEU A 58 9.55 6.24 11.17
N THR A 59 10.34 7.15 11.72
CA THR A 59 11.59 6.85 12.42
C THR A 59 11.31 6.33 13.82
N LEU A 60 12.19 5.49 14.36
CA LEU A 60 12.16 5.09 15.76
C LEU A 60 13.33 5.72 16.53
N PRO A 61 13.17 5.95 17.84
CA PRO A 61 11.98 5.67 18.65
C PRO A 61 10.89 6.75 18.57
N ASP A 62 11.21 7.93 18.05
CA ASP A 62 10.39 9.14 18.15
C ASP A 62 9.12 9.15 17.26
N ARG A 63 8.99 8.19 16.34
CA ARG A 63 7.85 8.04 15.40
C ARG A 63 7.66 9.27 14.50
N GLU A 64 8.75 9.91 14.10
CA GLU A 64 8.71 11.07 13.21
C GLU A 64 8.64 10.66 11.73
N PRO A 65 7.92 11.40 10.86
CA PRO A 65 7.88 11.10 9.44
C PRO A 65 9.28 11.08 8.82
N TYR A 66 9.59 10.01 8.08
CA TYR A 66 10.83 9.90 7.32
C TYR A 66 10.70 10.73 6.04
N GLU A 67 11.17 11.99 6.10
CA GLU A 67 11.01 13.00 5.05
C GLU A 67 11.43 12.52 3.65
N LEU A 68 12.48 11.70 3.57
CA LEU A 68 12.98 11.15 2.30
C LEU A 68 11.96 10.26 1.57
N PHE A 69 11.02 9.65 2.30
CA PHE A 69 9.91 8.88 1.72
C PHE A 69 8.77 9.79 1.23
N GLU A 70 8.59 10.96 1.85
CA GLU A 70 7.57 11.94 1.46
C GLU A 70 7.96 12.75 0.22
N VAL A 71 9.26 12.86 -0.07
CA VAL A 71 9.76 13.49 -1.29
C VAL A 71 9.43 12.62 -2.51
N VAL A 72 8.42 13.02 -3.28
CA VAL A 72 7.91 12.32 -4.49
C VAL A 72 8.99 12.01 -5.53
N SER A 73 10.06 12.82 -5.58
CA SER A 73 11.19 12.66 -6.50
C SER A 73 12.35 11.83 -5.95
N SER A 74 12.22 11.27 -4.75
CA SER A 74 13.21 10.35 -4.18
C SER A 74 13.02 8.96 -4.77
N ASP A 75 13.81 8.65 -5.80
CA ASP A 75 13.98 7.30 -6.36
C ASP A 75 15.24 6.62 -5.80
N GLY A 76 15.51 6.85 -4.51
CA GLY A 76 16.56 6.13 -3.81
C GLY A 76 16.24 4.64 -3.75
N PRO A 77 17.24 3.74 -3.85
CA PRO A 77 17.02 2.29 -3.86
C PRO A 77 16.15 1.82 -2.70
N PHE A 78 16.36 2.40 -1.51
CA PHE A 78 15.58 2.14 -0.31
C PHE A 78 14.08 2.51 -0.44
N VAL A 79 13.76 3.69 -0.97
CA VAL A 79 12.37 4.12 -1.17
C VAL A 79 11.67 3.24 -2.20
N THR A 80 12.39 2.86 -3.26
CA THR A 80 11.89 1.91 -4.27
C THR A 80 11.65 0.53 -3.68
N GLU A 81 12.53 0.03 -2.81
CA GLU A 81 12.36 -1.25 -2.12
C GLU A 81 11.14 -1.26 -1.20
N ILE A 82 10.92 -0.22 -0.39
CA ILE A 82 9.72 -0.11 0.45
C ILE A 82 8.45 -0.09 -0.42
N LYS A 83 8.45 0.70 -1.51
CA LYS A 83 7.32 0.74 -2.44
C LYS A 83 7.04 -0.62 -3.07
N LYS A 84 8.08 -1.35 -3.50
CA LYS A 84 7.95 -2.71 -4.06
C LYS A 84 7.43 -3.71 -3.02
N TYR A 85 7.98 -3.67 -1.81
CA TYR A 85 7.58 -4.50 -0.69
C TYR A 85 6.09 -4.30 -0.38
N TRP A 86 5.66 -3.03 -0.29
CA TRP A 86 4.25 -2.70 -0.12
C TRP A 86 3.36 -3.19 -1.26
N ILE A 87 3.76 -2.97 -2.52
CA ILE A 87 3.00 -3.44 -3.68
C ILE A 87 2.84 -4.96 -3.66
N SER A 88 3.89 -5.70 -3.26
CA SER A 88 3.81 -7.16 -3.12
C SER A 88 2.78 -7.56 -2.07
N ILE A 89 2.80 -6.94 -0.88
CA ILE A 89 1.81 -7.21 0.18
C ILE A 89 0.40 -6.91 -0.32
N LEU A 90 0.23 -5.78 -0.99
CA LEU A 90 -1.06 -5.36 -1.51
C LEU A 90 -1.63 -6.38 -2.50
N LEU A 91 -0.82 -6.83 -3.47
CA LEU A 91 -1.26 -7.79 -4.49
C LEU A 91 -1.51 -9.19 -3.92
N ASP A 92 -0.64 -9.69 -3.05
CA ASP A 92 -0.76 -11.03 -2.48
C ASP A 92 -1.89 -11.13 -1.44
N HIS A 93 -2.01 -10.12 -0.58
CA HIS A 93 -2.79 -10.23 0.65
C HIS A 93 -3.98 -9.29 0.72
N LEU A 94 -4.00 -8.18 -0.01
CA LEU A 94 -5.10 -7.20 0.11
C LEU A 94 -6.03 -7.18 -1.10
N VAL A 95 -5.60 -7.78 -2.21
CA VAL A 95 -6.29 -7.76 -3.49
C VAL A 95 -6.82 -9.15 -3.88
N ASP A 96 -7.93 -9.18 -4.61
CA ASP A 96 -8.40 -10.40 -5.27
C ASP A 96 -7.74 -10.56 -6.64
N MET A 97 -6.92 -11.60 -6.81
CA MET A 97 -6.19 -11.87 -8.05
C MET A 97 -7.10 -12.04 -9.27
N LYS A 98 -8.37 -12.45 -9.08
CA LYS A 98 -9.34 -12.50 -10.19
C LYS A 98 -9.64 -11.13 -10.79
N LEU A 99 -9.60 -10.08 -9.96
CA LEU A 99 -9.81 -8.70 -10.41
C LEU A 99 -8.55 -8.11 -11.04
N VAL A 100 -7.36 -8.42 -10.51
CA VAL A 100 -6.08 -8.02 -11.14
C VAL A 100 -6.01 -8.54 -12.57
N GLN A 101 -6.37 -9.81 -12.75
CA GLN A 101 -6.39 -10.45 -14.07
C GLN A 101 -7.39 -9.77 -15.01
N LYS A 102 -8.57 -9.37 -14.50
CA LYS A 102 -9.58 -8.63 -15.28
C LYS A 102 -9.09 -7.24 -15.71
N LEU A 103 -8.40 -6.50 -14.83
CA LEU A 103 -7.84 -5.18 -15.15
C LEU A 103 -6.69 -5.27 -16.16
N ILE A 104 -5.88 -6.33 -16.10
CA ILE A 104 -4.84 -6.59 -17.12
C ILE A 104 -5.50 -6.86 -18.47
N ASP A 105 -6.56 -7.68 -18.51
CA ASP A 105 -7.33 -7.98 -19.72
C ASP A 105 -7.96 -6.70 -20.33
N GLU A 106 -8.59 -5.85 -19.50
CA GLU A 106 -9.19 -4.59 -19.95
C GLU A 106 -8.14 -3.56 -20.42
N SER A 107 -6.97 -3.52 -19.79
CA SER A 107 -5.84 -2.68 -20.20
C SER A 107 -5.22 -3.14 -21.52
N TYR A 108 -5.09 -4.46 -21.74
CA TYR A 108 -4.63 -5.01 -23.02
C TYR A 108 -5.65 -4.78 -24.14
N GLY A 109 -6.95 -4.90 -23.86
CA GLY A 109 -8.02 -4.63 -24.83
C GLY A 109 -8.11 -3.17 -25.31
N LEU A 110 -7.48 -2.23 -24.60
CA LEU A 110 -7.37 -0.81 -25.00
C LEU A 110 -6.21 -0.53 -25.98
N VAL A 111 -5.26 -1.46 -26.14
CA VAL A 111 -4.11 -1.30 -27.04
C VAL A 111 -4.43 -1.83 -28.45
N GLU A 112 -5.47 -2.66 -28.61
CA GLU A 112 -5.88 -3.26 -29.88
C GLU A 112 -7.03 -2.52 -30.61
N LYS A 113 -7.12 -1.19 -30.52
CA LYS A 113 -8.04 -0.39 -31.36
C LYS A 113 -7.37 0.78 -32.06
#